data_AF-C3LV35-F1
#
_entry.id   AF-C3LV35-F1
#
_cell.length_a   1.000
_cell.length_b   1.000
_cell.length_c   1.000
_cell.angle_alpha   90.00
_cell.angle_beta   90.00
_cell.angle_gamma   90.00
#
_symmetry.space_group_name_H-M   'P 1'
#
loop_
_entity.id
_entity.type
_entity.pdbx_description
1 polymer ?
#
loop_
_entity_poly.entity_id
_entity_poly.type
_entity_poly.pdbx_seq_one_letter_code
_entity_poly.pdbx_strand_id
1 'polypeptide(L)'
;MNRSSIFGIVASLLGLAALIFTVMDGSHFPVIEWPYEAYQGLVFSFVWGFGVSATVGYLLSILVFIGVAVVCFAVGHKISRSMFG
;
A
#
# COMPACT_ATOMS: atom_id res chain seq x y z
N MET A 1 0.80 -23.40 -3.63
CA MET A 1 0.66 -22.29 -2.66
C MET A 1 -0.26 -22.73 -1.53
N ASN A 2 0.13 -22.54 -0.28
CA ASN A 2 -0.72 -22.86 0.87
C ASN A 2 -1.91 -21.88 0.94
N ARG A 3 -3.06 -22.36 1.43
CA ARG A 3 -4.29 -21.54 1.59
C ARG A 3 -4.01 -20.28 2.39
N SER A 4 -3.22 -20.35 3.46
CA SER A 4 -2.82 -19.20 4.27
C SER A 4 -1.99 -18.17 3.50
N SER A 5 -1.14 -18.61 2.56
CA SER A 5 -0.39 -17.70 1.69
C SER A 5 -1.31 -16.99 0.69
N ILE A 6 -2.34 -17.66 0.18
CA ILE A 6 -3.33 -17.05 -0.72
C ILE A 6 -4.10 -15.96 0.02
N PHE A 7 -4.60 -16.24 1.23
CA PHE A 7 -5.29 -15.25 2.06
C PHE A 7 -4.40 -14.06 2.40
N GLY A 8 -3.12 -14.29 2.72
CA GLY A 8 -2.15 -13.21 2.91
C GLY A 8 -1.98 -12.34 1.67
N ILE A 9 -1.85 -12.94 0.48
CA ILE A 9 -1.71 -12.19 -0.78
C ILE A 9 -2.97 -11.37 -1.05
N VAL A 10 -4.16 -11.96 -0.96
CA VAL A 10 -5.43 -11.24 -1.17
C VAL A 10 -5.56 -10.08 -0.19
N ALA A 11 -5.24 -10.29 1.09
CA ALA A 11 -5.26 -9.23 2.09
C ALA A 11 -4.26 -8.10 1.75
N SER A 12 -3.06 -8.43 1.28
CA SER A 12 -2.07 -7.42 0.86
C SER A 12 -2.53 -6.61 -0.35
N LEU A 13 -3.15 -7.25 -1.34
CA LEU A 13 -3.72 -6.57 -2.51
C LEU A 13 -4.86 -5.64 -2.10
N LEU A 14 -5.74 -6.09 -1.21
CA LEU A 14 -6.82 -5.24 -0.68
C LEU A 14 -6.28 -4.08 0.15
N GLY A 15 -5.22 -4.30 0.95
CA GLY A 15 -4.56 -3.25 1.73
C GLY A 15 -3.92 -2.18 0.85
N LEU A 16 -3.23 -2.59 -0.21
CA LEU A 16 -2.66 -1.67 -1.20
C LEU A 16 -3.76 -0.93 -1.98
N ALA A 17 -4.82 -1.62 -2.39
CA ALA A 17 -5.95 -0.98 -3.05
C ALA A 17 -6.64 0.05 -2.13
N ALA A 18 -6.79 -0.26 -0.84
CA ALA A 18 -7.33 0.67 0.14
C ALA A 18 -6.42 1.90 0.31
N LEU A 19 -5.10 1.71 0.40
CA LEU A 19 -4.14 2.83 0.45
C LEU A 19 -4.31 3.73 -0.78
N ILE A 20 -4.27 3.16 -1.98
CA ILE A 20 -4.42 3.91 -3.24
C ILE A 20 -5.75 4.66 -3.26
N PHE A 21 -6.85 3.99 -2.90
CA PHE A 21 -8.18 4.60 -2.83
C PHE A 21 -8.19 5.79 -1.85
N THR A 22 -7.62 5.64 -0.65
CA THR A 22 -7.60 6.74 0.33
C THR A 22 -6.77 7.94 -0.10
N VAL A 23 -5.71 7.74 -0.89
CA VAL A 23 -4.88 8.85 -1.38
C VAL A 23 -5.51 9.49 -2.62
N MET A 24 -6.23 8.72 -3.44
CA MET A 24 -6.82 9.17 -4.71
C MET A 24 -8.30 9.51 -4.63
N ASP A 25 -8.94 9.40 -3.46
CA ASP A 25 -10.35 9.73 -3.29
C ASP A 25 -10.62 11.19 -3.68
N GLY A 26 -11.60 11.41 -4.55
CA GLY A 26 -11.89 12.73 -5.14
C GLY A 26 -10.93 13.19 -6.25
N SER A 27 -9.99 12.35 -6.69
CA SER A 27 -9.13 12.68 -7.84
C SER A 27 -9.89 12.58 -9.17
N HIS A 28 -9.46 13.38 -10.15
CA HIS A 28 -10.03 13.38 -11.51
C HIS A 28 -9.31 12.40 -12.45
N PHE A 29 -8.28 11.72 -11.94
CA PHE A 29 -7.45 10.83 -12.75
C PHE A 29 -8.20 9.53 -13.07
N PRO A 30 -7.95 8.92 -14.24
CA PRO A 30 -8.45 7.58 -14.53
C PRO A 30 -7.92 6.55 -13.53
N VAL A 31 -8.76 5.57 -13.16
CA VAL A 31 -8.42 4.53 -12.14
C VAL A 31 -7.15 3.74 -12.47
N ILE A 32 -6.82 3.59 -13.77
CA ILE A 32 -5.60 2.91 -14.21
C ILE A 32 -4.32 3.65 -13.78
N GLU A 33 -4.37 4.98 -13.65
CA GLU A 33 -3.25 5.84 -13.27
C GLU A 33 -3.11 5.98 -11.74
N TRP A 34 -4.16 5.64 -10.99
CA TRP A 34 -4.21 5.81 -9.53
C TRP A 34 -3.04 5.18 -8.77
N PRO A 35 -2.52 3.98 -9.11
CA PRO A 35 -1.38 3.41 -8.39
C PRO A 35 -0.13 4.30 -8.50
N TYR A 36 0.10 4.86 -9.68
CA TYR A 36 1.23 5.74 -9.93
C TYR A 36 1.01 7.10 -9.26
N GLU A 37 -0.17 7.70 -9.43
CA GLU A 37 -0.50 8.99 -8.84
C GLU A 37 -0.55 8.95 -7.31
N ALA A 38 -1.04 7.87 -6.70
CA ALA A 38 -0.98 7.67 -5.25
C ALA A 38 0.47 7.61 -4.74
N TYR A 39 1.35 6.93 -5.48
CA TYR A 39 2.76 6.90 -5.15
C TYR A 39 3.41 8.28 -5.23
N GLN A 40 3.20 9.01 -6.34
CA GLN A 40 3.72 10.38 -6.48
C GLN A 40 3.12 11.34 -5.45
N GLY A 41 1.85 11.18 -5.10
CA GLY A 41 1.18 11.92 -4.04
C GLY A 41 1.87 11.75 -2.69
N LEU A 42 2.24 10.52 -2.31
CA LEU A 42 3.02 10.28 -1.09
C LEU A 42 4.41 10.92 -1.16
N VAL A 43 5.10 10.82 -2.30
CA VAL A 43 6.42 11.45 -2.48
C VAL A 43 6.31 12.96 -2.29
N PHE A 44 5.32 13.57 -2.92
CA PHE A 44 5.02 14.99 -2.76
C PHE A 44 4.72 15.34 -1.30
N SER A 45 3.86 14.57 -0.62
CA SER A 45 3.55 14.79 0.80
C SER A 45 4.78 14.70 1.69
N PHE A 46 5.71 13.79 1.42
CA PHE A 46 6.95 13.71 2.19
C PHE A 46 7.90 14.88 1.92
N VAL A 47 8.15 15.19 0.65
CA VAL A 47 9.05 16.27 0.25
C VAL A 47 8.52 17.62 0.73
N TRP A 48 7.24 17.90 0.50
CA TRP A 48 6.63 19.17 0.87
C TRP A 48 6.30 19.24 2.37
N GLY A 49 5.77 18.16 2.95
CA GLY A 49 5.32 18.15 4.35
C GLY A 49 6.45 18.02 5.37
N PHE A 50 7.50 17.26 5.07
CA PHE A 50 8.66 17.06 5.96
C PHE A 50 9.92 17.81 5.51
N GLY A 51 9.90 18.47 4.34
CA GLY A 51 11.04 19.21 3.81
C GLY A 51 12.23 18.33 3.41
N VAL A 52 12.02 17.04 3.18
CA VAL A 52 13.09 16.10 2.79
C VAL A 52 13.42 16.23 1.30
N SER A 53 14.60 15.77 0.89
CA SER A 53 14.96 15.73 -0.53
C SER A 53 14.07 14.76 -1.31
N ALA A 54 13.91 15.00 -2.61
CA ALA A 54 13.11 14.14 -3.49
C ALA A 54 13.54 12.67 -3.43
N THR A 55 14.85 12.40 -3.40
CA THR A 55 15.39 11.04 -3.26
C THR A 55 14.91 10.36 -1.98
N VAL A 56 14.89 11.07 -0.85
CA VAL A 56 14.41 10.53 0.44
C VAL A 56 12.90 10.35 0.40
N GLY A 57 12.15 11.27 -0.22
CA GLY A 57 10.71 11.13 -0.42
C GLY A 57 10.34 9.86 -1.19
N TYR A 58 11.05 9.55 -2.28
CA TYR A 58 10.86 8.30 -3.02
C TYR A 58 11.13 7.06 -2.16
N LEU A 59 12.23 7.05 -1.41
CA LEU A 59 12.56 5.94 -0.52
C LEU A 59 11.49 5.74 0.56
N LEU A 60 11.00 6.81 1.18
CA LEU A 60 9.95 6.75 2.19
C LEU A 60 8.63 6.23 1.61
N SER A 61 8.22 6.70 0.42
CA SER A 61 7.01 6.21 -0.24
C SER A 61 7.09 4.72 -0.56
N ILE A 62 8.24 4.22 -1.03
CA ILE A 62 8.46 2.78 -1.23
C ILE A 62 8.28 2.01 0.08
N LEU A 63 8.86 2.52 1.18
CA LEU A 63 8.74 1.89 2.49
C LEU A 63 7.29 1.85 2.98
N VAL A 64 6.48 2.88 2.70
CA VAL A 64 5.04 2.88 3.03
C VAL A 64 4.31 1.79 2.26
N PHE A 65 4.49 1.71 0.94
CA PHE A 65 3.84 0.68 0.11
C PHE A 65 4.22 -0.74 0.54
N ILE A 66 5.52 -1.00 0.77
CA ILE A 66 6.00 -2.29 1.26
C ILE A 66 5.45 -2.56 2.66
N GLY A 67 5.48 -1.56 3.54
CA GLY A 67 4.96 -1.68 4.91
C GLY A 67 3.49 -2.08 4.93
N VAL A 68 2.66 -1.41 4.15
CA VAL A 68 1.22 -1.74 4.00
C VAL A 68 1.05 -3.16 3.47
N ALA A 69 1.77 -3.53 2.41
CA ALA A 69 1.70 -4.87 1.84
C ALA A 69 2.07 -5.96 2.85
N VAL A 70 3.17 -5.78 3.58
CA VAL A 70 3.68 -6.74 4.58
C VAL A 70 2.74 -6.84 5.78
N VAL A 71 2.26 -5.71 6.31
CA VAL A 71 1.34 -5.70 7.46
C VAL A 71 0.03 -6.40 7.07
N CYS A 72 -0.56 -6.05 5.93
CA CYS A 72 -1.78 -6.68 5.45
C CYS A 72 -1.58 -8.17 5.13
N PHE A 73 -0.43 -8.56 4.56
CA PHE A 73 -0.08 -9.96 4.35
C PHE A 73 0.00 -10.72 5.68
N ALA A 74 0.71 -10.18 6.66
CA ALA A 74 0.87 -10.80 7.98
C ALA A 74 -0.47 -10.96 8.70
N VAL A 75 -1.34 -9.94 8.63
CA VAL A 75 -2.69 -9.98 9.18
C VAL A 75 -3.54 -11.04 8.47
N GLY A 76 -3.60 -11.04 7.14
CA GLY A 76 -4.37 -12.01 6.36
C GLY A 76 -3.88 -13.45 6.56
N HIS A 77 -2.57 -13.64 6.63
CA HIS A 77 -1.95 -14.94 6.89
C HIS A 77 -2.30 -15.43 8.31
N LYS A 78 -2.24 -14.55 9.32
CA LYS A 78 -2.57 -14.89 10.71
C LYS A 78 -4.05 -15.23 10.87
N ILE A 79 -4.95 -14.45 10.27
CA ILE A 79 -6.40 -14.71 10.27
C ILE A 79 -6.69 -16.07 9.64
N SER A 80 -6.10 -16.36 8.47
CA SER A 80 -6.29 -17.64 7.81
C SER A 80 -5.82 -18.82 8.66
N ARG A 81 -4.68 -18.68 9.35
CA ARG A 81 -4.17 -19.72 10.25
C ARG A 81 -5.05 -19.93 11.47
N SER A 82 -5.66 -18.87 12.02
CA SER A 82 -6.56 -18.97 13.17
C SER A 82 -7.95 -19.50 12.82
N MET A 83 -8.43 -19.29 11.58
CA MET A 83 -9.76 -19.73 11.15
C MET A 83 -9.79 -21.13 10.51
N PHE A 84 -8.67 -21.55 9.89
CA PHE A 84 -8.60 -22.81 9.13
C PHE A 84 -7.45 -23.73 9.54
N GLY A 85 -6.72 -23.38 10.61
CA GLY A 85 -5.70 -24.21 11.25
C GLY A 85 -6.18 -24.75 12.58
#